data_AF-A0A928KMF5-F1
#
_entry.id   AF-A0A928KMF5-F1
#
_cell.length_a   1.000
_cell.length_b   1.000
_cell.length_c   1.000
_cell.angle_alpha   90.00
_cell.angle_beta   90.00
_cell.angle_gamma   90.00
#
_symmetry.space_group_name_H-M   'P 1'
#
loop_
_entity.id
_entity.type
_entity.pdbx_description
1 polymer ?
#
loop_
_entity_poly.entity_id
_entity_poly.type
_entity_poly.pdbx_seq_one_letter_code
_entity_poly.pdbx_strand_id
1 'polypeptide(L)'
;MITGVDGDYYLYYTTNKGVSPCEPITDIVVDTNLFIADATTALTYTAQDTAESVSRGKGVTSDTMYYHCAFDTSKANAVSTLYIGAGNNAKEAKADLLNQGCTTFIDLDFNSSAGGKYIYLGYERYIAENLVREDYKTQSKYDRACKNEYSDAIKDIVVTVDKPYQKQLELNGTVYYPVSDVNLNAGTNHGKETYMYYTRDMALGKDMIVSKIGIAKFDRTPNDTNDYRWEKMLTTDGKRANLNDGCVTFSDGLIQENSLHIYMHRFGNIIKPGSEIVGGYTGESEKYGKFYVKK
;
A
#
# COMPACT_ATOMS: atom_id res chain seq x y z
N MET A 1 12.15 6.95 21.66
CA MET A 1 12.58 5.79 22.45
C MET A 1 14.09 5.87 22.60
N ILE A 2 14.60 5.86 23.83
CA ILE A 2 16.04 5.84 24.13
C ILE A 2 16.26 4.62 25.01
N THR A 3 17.28 3.82 24.70
CA THR A 3 17.66 2.66 25.50
C THR A 3 18.36 3.13 26.78
N GLY A 4 17.85 2.69 27.93
CA GLY A 4 18.52 2.81 29.22
C GLY A 4 19.57 1.71 29.38
N VAL A 5 20.63 1.99 30.14
CA VAL A 5 21.80 1.11 30.31
C VAL A 5 21.47 -0.17 31.12
N ASP A 6 20.31 -0.21 31.78
CA ASP A 6 19.95 -1.25 32.76
C ASP A 6 18.80 -2.20 32.33
N GLY A 7 18.43 -2.22 31.04
CA GLY A 7 17.42 -3.15 30.53
C GLY A 7 15.95 -2.74 30.75
N ASP A 8 15.73 -1.55 31.31
CA ASP A 8 14.40 -0.94 31.40
C ASP A 8 13.99 -0.27 30.08
N TYR A 9 12.79 -0.59 29.60
CA TYR A 9 12.19 0.01 28.40
C TYR A 9 11.27 1.17 28.78
N TYR A 10 11.58 2.37 28.29
CA TYR A 10 10.73 3.55 28.47
C TYR A 10 10.06 3.95 27.15
N LEU A 11 8.74 3.78 27.08
CA LEU A 11 7.92 4.28 25.98
C LEU A 11 7.66 5.79 26.20
N TYR A 12 8.20 6.63 25.33
CA TYR A 12 7.88 8.05 25.29
C TYR A 12 6.75 8.26 24.29
N TYR A 13 5.57 8.67 24.76
CA TYR A 13 4.57 9.32 23.93
C TYR A 13 4.80 10.84 23.99
N THR A 14 4.55 11.52 22.88
CA THR A 14 4.72 12.97 22.78
C THR A 14 3.34 13.63 22.65
N THR A 15 3.15 14.77 23.31
CA THR A 15 1.93 15.58 23.23
C THR A 15 2.04 16.69 22.17
N ASN A 16 2.98 16.58 21.23
CA ASN A 16 3.20 17.61 20.24
C ASN A 16 2.01 17.69 19.27
N LYS A 17 1.55 18.89 18.92
CA LYS A 17 0.33 19.12 18.12
C LYS A 17 0.40 18.59 16.67
N GLY A 18 1.53 18.03 16.26
CA GLY A 18 1.75 17.43 14.94
C GLY A 18 1.78 15.90 14.95
N VAL A 19 1.44 15.26 16.06
CA VAL A 19 1.31 13.80 16.15
C VAL A 19 -0.17 13.52 16.39
N SER A 20 -0.87 12.93 15.42
CA SER A 20 -2.27 12.54 15.60
C SER A 20 -2.34 11.60 16.81
N PRO A 21 -3.29 11.76 17.74
CA PRO A 21 -3.46 10.81 18.83
C PRO A 21 -3.73 9.42 18.24
N CYS A 22 -2.69 8.60 18.16
CA CYS A 22 -2.81 7.23 17.74
C CYS A 22 -3.73 6.48 18.71
N GLU A 23 -4.44 5.50 18.18
CA GLU A 23 -5.20 4.52 18.98
C GLU A 23 -4.33 3.93 20.10
N PRO A 24 -4.95 3.42 21.19
CA PRO A 24 -4.22 2.69 22.19
C PRO A 24 -3.39 1.61 21.52
N ILE A 25 -2.09 1.58 21.81
CA ILE A 25 -1.22 0.49 21.39
C ILE A 25 -1.80 -0.79 22.00
N THR A 26 -2.18 -1.74 21.17
CA THR A 26 -2.78 -3.00 21.61
C THR A 26 -1.72 -4.05 21.91
N ASP A 27 -0.57 -3.97 21.23
CA ASP A 27 0.58 -4.86 21.41
C ASP A 27 1.89 -4.18 20.99
N ILE A 28 3.00 -4.60 21.61
CA ILE A 28 4.36 -4.21 21.21
C ILE A 28 5.19 -5.49 21.05
N VAL A 29 5.63 -5.75 19.82
CA VAL A 29 6.54 -6.84 19.50
C VAL A 29 7.92 -6.27 19.22
N VAL A 30 8.95 -6.85 19.83
CA VAL A 30 10.35 -6.51 19.55
C VAL A 30 11.01 -7.74 18.95
N ASP A 31 11.28 -7.71 17.65
CA ASP A 31 11.85 -8.87 16.95
C ASP A 31 12.81 -8.45 15.83
N THR A 32 13.28 -9.42 15.04
CA THR A 32 14.22 -9.16 13.94
C THR A 32 13.60 -8.92 12.56
N ASN A 33 12.27 -8.95 12.49
CA ASN A 33 11.55 -8.72 11.26
C ASN A 33 11.47 -7.23 10.99
N LEU A 34 11.76 -6.82 9.75
CA LEU A 34 11.70 -5.41 9.40
C LEU A 34 10.27 -4.84 9.42
N PHE A 35 9.27 -5.72 9.26
CA PHE A 35 7.87 -5.39 9.44
C PHE A 35 7.10 -6.57 10.00
N ILE A 36 6.04 -6.25 10.74
CA ILE A 36 4.95 -7.15 11.08
C ILE A 36 3.68 -6.61 10.44
N ALA A 37 2.86 -7.48 9.85
CA ALA A 37 1.58 -7.08 9.27
C ALA A 37 0.68 -6.42 10.33
N ASP A 38 -0.05 -5.38 9.95
CA ASP A 38 -0.96 -4.61 10.82
C ASP A 38 -0.30 -3.91 12.03
N ALA A 39 1.03 -3.78 12.02
CA ALA A 39 1.78 -3.02 13.03
C ALA A 39 2.59 -1.89 12.38
N THR A 40 2.71 -0.76 13.06
CA THR A 40 3.69 0.28 12.68
C THR A 40 5.05 -0.08 13.23
N THR A 41 6.07 0.02 12.39
CA THR A 41 7.44 -0.30 12.79
C THR A 41 8.24 0.96 13.08
N ALA A 42 8.93 1.00 14.21
CA ALA A 42 9.89 2.04 14.55
C ALA A 42 11.33 1.51 14.40
N LEU A 43 12.18 2.32 13.75
CA LEU A 43 13.61 2.04 13.64
C LEU A 43 14.28 2.10 15.02
N THR A 44 15.12 1.10 15.31
CA THR A 44 16.03 1.15 16.45
C THR A 44 17.34 1.76 16.03
N TYR A 45 17.91 2.56 16.93
CA TYR A 45 19.21 3.18 16.76
C TYR A 45 20.16 2.65 17.83
N THR A 46 21.39 2.29 17.44
CA THR A 46 22.46 1.99 18.40
C THR A 46 23.37 3.20 18.57
N ALA A 47 23.98 3.32 19.75
CA ALA A 47 24.92 4.39 20.06
C ALA A 47 26.16 4.49 19.13
N GLN A 48 26.37 3.53 18.22
CA GLN A 48 27.46 3.55 17.24
C GLN A 48 27.12 4.30 15.94
N ASP A 49 25.86 4.59 15.68
CA ASP A 49 25.43 5.31 14.48
C ASP A 49 25.84 6.79 14.60
N THR A 50 26.57 7.34 13.64
CA THR A 50 27.12 8.71 13.77
C THR A 50 26.03 9.80 13.80
N ALA A 51 26.34 10.97 14.38
CA ALA A 51 25.40 12.10 14.48
C ALA A 51 24.85 12.58 13.12
N GLU A 52 25.58 12.37 12.02
CA GLU A 52 25.09 12.64 10.66
C GLU A 52 23.89 11.74 10.28
N SER A 53 23.91 10.47 10.69
CA SER A 53 22.83 9.49 10.48
C SER A 53 21.54 9.88 11.22
N VAL A 54 21.70 10.40 12.44
CA VAL A 54 20.59 10.82 13.33
C VAL A 54 19.84 12.02 12.76
N SER A 55 20.56 12.98 12.15
CA SER A 55 19.98 14.25 11.70
C SER A 55 18.97 14.13 10.55
N ARG A 56 18.92 12.99 9.85
CA ARG A 56 18.05 12.74 8.70
C ARG A 56 16.95 11.71 8.94
N GLY A 57 16.83 11.17 10.17
CA GLY A 57 16.01 9.98 10.42
C GLY A 57 16.49 8.74 9.65
N LYS A 58 17.71 8.79 9.09
CA LYS A 58 18.34 7.71 8.33
C LYS A 58 19.39 7.06 9.23
N GLY A 59 18.94 6.39 10.28
CA GLY A 59 19.81 5.49 11.04
C GLY A 59 20.36 4.44 10.07
N VAL A 60 21.67 4.23 10.06
CA VAL A 60 22.23 3.04 9.42
C VAL A 60 21.76 1.90 10.28
N THR A 61 20.85 1.05 9.79
CA THR A 61 20.28 -0.07 10.55
C THR A 61 21.33 -1.15 10.77
N SER A 62 22.28 -0.88 11.66
CA SER A 62 23.32 -1.82 12.06
C SER A 62 22.77 -2.94 12.94
N ASP A 63 21.61 -2.73 13.59
CA ASP A 63 21.02 -3.70 14.50
C ASP A 63 19.80 -4.45 13.96
N THR A 64 19.74 -5.71 14.40
CA THR A 64 18.81 -6.74 13.99
C THR A 64 17.44 -6.64 14.63
N MET A 65 17.11 -5.62 15.43
CA MET A 65 15.84 -5.58 16.17
C MET A 65 14.97 -4.40 15.74
N TYR A 66 13.65 -4.59 15.71
CA TYR A 66 12.66 -3.59 15.34
C TYR A 66 11.54 -3.60 16.38
N TYR A 67 10.94 -2.44 16.64
CA TYR A 67 9.74 -2.35 17.48
C TYR A 67 8.52 -2.23 16.58
N HIS A 68 7.56 -3.12 16.78
CA HIS A 68 6.30 -3.13 16.07
C HIS A 68 5.18 -2.83 17.06
N CYS A 69 4.45 -1.74 16.83
CA CYS A 69 3.28 -1.39 17.61
C CYS A 69 2.04 -1.75 16.81
N ALA A 70 1.23 -2.67 17.32
CA ALA A 70 -0.10 -2.92 16.78
C ALA A 70 -1.08 -1.85 17.28
N PHE A 71 -2.04 -1.49 16.44
CA PHE A 71 -3.08 -0.51 16.75
C PHE A 71 -4.44 -1.08 16.39
N ASP A 72 -5.49 -0.58 17.05
CA ASP A 72 -6.86 -0.89 16.67
C ASP A 72 -7.19 -0.22 15.32
N THR A 73 -7.10 -0.98 14.23
CA THR A 73 -7.37 -0.47 12.88
C THR A 73 -8.87 -0.36 12.56
N SER A 74 -9.77 -0.72 13.49
CA SER A 74 -11.22 -0.68 13.26
C SER A 74 -11.77 0.73 13.00
N LYS A 75 -11.00 1.77 13.37
CA LYS A 75 -11.34 3.18 13.17
C LYS A 75 -10.53 3.86 12.05
N ALA A 76 -9.52 3.19 11.51
CA ALA A 76 -8.71 3.72 10.42
C ALA A 76 -9.47 3.57 9.10
N ASN A 77 -9.89 4.70 8.54
CA ASN A 77 -10.95 4.68 7.55
C ASN A 77 -10.45 5.03 6.14
N ALA A 78 -9.37 5.80 5.97
CA ALA A 78 -8.93 6.25 4.64
C ALA A 78 -7.46 5.93 4.37
N VAL A 79 -7.10 5.74 3.11
CA VAL A 79 -5.69 5.73 2.67
C VAL A 79 -5.31 7.17 2.29
N SER A 80 -4.24 7.71 2.87
CA SER A 80 -3.77 9.07 2.60
C SER A 80 -2.57 9.08 1.65
N THR A 81 -1.65 8.14 1.81
CA THR A 81 -0.38 8.11 1.08
C THR A 81 -0.07 6.69 0.61
N LEU A 82 0.57 6.57 -0.54
CA LEU A 82 1.11 5.32 -1.09
C LEU A 82 2.63 5.45 -1.19
N TYR A 83 3.31 4.31 -1.08
CA TYR A 83 4.76 4.20 -1.15
C TYR A 83 5.12 3.01 -2.04
N ILE A 84 6.18 3.12 -2.83
CA ILE A 84 6.75 1.98 -3.55
C ILE A 84 8.17 1.80 -3.03
N GLY A 85 8.45 0.63 -2.46
CA GLY A 85 9.79 0.24 -2.05
C GLY A 85 10.43 -0.66 -3.08
N ALA A 86 11.68 -0.39 -3.42
CA ALA A 86 12.45 -1.16 -4.38
C ALA A 86 13.83 -1.56 -3.86
N GLY A 87 14.26 -2.78 -4.16
CA GLY A 87 15.57 -3.29 -3.71
C GLY A 87 16.07 -4.49 -4.50
N ASN A 88 17.34 -4.85 -4.34
CA ASN A 88 17.89 -6.08 -4.94
C ASN A 88 17.43 -7.34 -4.21
N ASN A 89 16.95 -7.19 -2.99
CA ASN A 89 16.39 -8.25 -2.16
C ASN A 89 15.19 -7.70 -1.37
N ALA A 90 14.39 -8.60 -0.79
CA ALA A 90 13.21 -8.21 -0.02
C ALA A 90 13.54 -7.28 1.16
N LYS A 91 14.69 -7.49 1.83
CA LYS A 91 15.11 -6.65 2.96
C LYS A 91 15.38 -5.21 2.52
N GLU A 92 16.09 -5.02 1.41
CA GLU A 92 16.35 -3.70 0.82
C GLU A 92 15.08 -2.98 0.39
N ALA A 93 14.16 -3.68 -0.29
CA ALA A 93 12.91 -3.09 -0.76
C ALA A 93 11.98 -2.66 0.38
N LYS A 94 11.90 -3.49 1.43
CA LYS A 94 11.18 -3.15 2.67
C LYS A 94 11.89 -2.00 3.41
N ALA A 95 13.22 -1.97 3.44
CA ALA A 95 13.95 -0.88 4.10
C ALA A 95 13.73 0.45 3.36
N ASP A 96 13.61 0.41 2.04
CA ASP A 96 13.23 1.57 1.23
C ASP A 96 11.83 2.10 1.61
N LEU A 97 10.82 1.24 1.77
CA LEU A 97 9.51 1.65 2.30
C LEU A 97 9.63 2.36 3.65
N LEU A 98 10.36 1.77 4.59
CA LEU A 98 10.51 2.31 5.94
C LEU A 98 11.23 3.68 5.91
N ASN A 99 12.25 3.84 5.07
CA ASN A 99 12.95 5.10 4.86
C ASN A 99 12.07 6.21 4.24
N GLN A 100 11.00 5.84 3.55
CA GLN A 100 9.98 6.75 3.04
C GLN A 100 8.93 7.14 4.11
N GLY A 101 9.02 6.58 5.32
CA GLY A 101 8.04 6.80 6.39
C GLY A 101 6.82 5.88 6.31
N CYS A 102 6.88 4.82 5.51
CA CYS A 102 5.77 3.88 5.38
C CYS A 102 5.54 3.10 6.67
N THR A 103 4.28 3.07 7.12
CA THR A 103 3.87 2.40 8.36
C THR A 103 3.15 1.09 8.13
N THR A 104 2.54 0.88 6.96
CA THR A 104 1.81 -0.34 6.60
C THR A 104 2.15 -0.74 5.17
N PHE A 105 2.32 -2.03 4.91
CA PHE A 105 2.64 -2.53 3.57
C PHE A 105 1.94 -3.85 3.27
N ILE A 106 1.88 -4.19 1.99
CA ILE A 106 1.35 -5.46 1.51
C ILE A 106 2.53 -6.39 1.28
N ASP A 107 2.60 -7.50 2.02
CA ASP A 107 3.71 -8.45 1.94
C ASP A 107 3.61 -9.37 0.72
N LEU A 108 3.71 -8.75 -0.46
CA LEU A 108 3.67 -9.41 -1.75
C LEU A 108 4.63 -8.69 -2.70
N ASP A 109 5.71 -9.39 -3.07
CA ASP A 109 6.65 -8.89 -4.08
C ASP A 109 6.03 -8.93 -5.48
N PHE A 110 6.00 -7.80 -6.16
CA PHE A 110 5.37 -7.68 -7.48
C PHE A 110 6.12 -8.44 -8.58
N ASN A 111 7.43 -8.65 -8.38
CA ASN A 111 8.27 -9.37 -9.32
C ASN A 111 8.60 -10.79 -8.83
N SER A 112 7.87 -11.28 -7.82
CA SER A 112 7.97 -12.65 -7.34
C SER A 112 7.89 -13.61 -8.53
N SER A 113 8.88 -14.49 -8.67
CA SER A 113 9.05 -15.46 -9.78
C SER A 113 9.48 -14.89 -11.13
N ALA A 114 9.40 -13.57 -11.36
CA ALA A 114 9.87 -12.92 -12.59
C ALA A 114 11.34 -12.50 -12.54
N GLY A 115 11.94 -12.51 -11.36
CA GLY A 115 13.29 -12.00 -11.13
C GLY A 115 13.33 -10.47 -11.14
N GLY A 116 14.51 -9.88 -11.20
CA GLY A 116 14.66 -8.42 -11.15
C GLY A 116 14.67 -7.85 -9.75
N LYS A 117 14.16 -6.62 -9.59
CA LYS A 117 14.07 -5.94 -8.29
C LYS A 117 12.87 -6.46 -7.52
N TYR A 118 13.03 -6.56 -6.20
CA TYR A 118 11.91 -6.76 -5.28
C TYR A 118 11.15 -5.45 -5.17
N ILE A 119 9.84 -5.50 -5.38
CA ILE A 119 8.96 -4.32 -5.38
C ILE A 119 7.78 -4.57 -4.44
N TYR A 120 7.58 -3.68 -3.48
CA TYR A 120 6.50 -3.75 -2.50
C TYR A 120 5.68 -2.46 -2.49
N LEU A 121 4.37 -2.59 -2.28
CA LEU A 121 3.47 -1.46 -2.05
C LEU A 121 3.27 -1.23 -0.56
N GLY A 122 3.62 -0.03 -0.13
CA GLY A 122 3.31 0.54 1.17
C GLY A 122 2.17 1.55 1.09
N TYR A 123 1.54 1.82 2.21
CA TYR A 123 0.57 2.89 2.34
C TYR A 123 0.48 3.40 3.79
N GLU A 124 -0.09 4.58 3.94
CA GLU A 124 -0.42 5.19 5.22
C GLU A 124 -1.94 5.32 5.33
N ARG A 125 -2.47 5.00 6.51
CA ARG A 125 -3.88 5.20 6.81
C ARG A 125 -4.10 6.48 7.60
N TYR A 126 -5.19 7.16 7.27
CA TYR A 126 -5.70 8.33 7.94
C TYR A 126 -6.92 7.96 8.78
N ILE A 127 -6.94 8.46 10.02
CA ILE A 127 -8.07 8.34 10.94
C ILE A 127 -8.78 9.69 10.98
N ALA A 128 -10.07 9.72 10.65
CA ALA A 128 -10.89 10.89 10.86
C ALA A 128 -11.52 10.83 12.26
N GLU A 129 -10.83 11.38 13.25
CA GLU A 129 -11.20 11.26 14.67
C GLU A 129 -12.56 11.90 15.01
N ASN A 130 -13.01 12.88 14.21
CA ASN A 130 -14.18 13.71 14.53
C ASN A 130 -15.43 13.44 13.67
N LEU A 131 -15.43 12.39 12.83
CA LEU A 131 -16.56 12.11 11.93
C LEU A 131 -17.52 11.07 12.49
N VAL A 132 -18.31 11.45 13.49
CA VAL A 132 -19.51 10.70 13.88
C VAL A 132 -20.71 11.33 13.19
N ARG A 133 -21.40 10.57 12.31
CA ARG A 133 -22.53 11.10 11.53
C ARG A 133 -23.61 11.73 12.41
N GLU A 134 -23.85 11.16 13.59
CA GLU A 134 -24.86 11.60 14.56
C GLU A 134 -24.59 12.98 15.14
N ASP A 135 -23.33 13.43 15.15
CA ASP A 135 -22.94 14.75 15.68
C ASP A 135 -23.34 15.90 14.72
N TYR A 136 -23.70 15.59 13.48
CA TYR A 136 -24.03 16.58 12.47
C TYR A 136 -25.54 16.68 12.23
N LYS A 137 -26.11 17.81 12.66
CA LYS A 137 -27.55 18.11 12.55
C LYS A 137 -28.13 18.05 11.12
N THR A 138 -27.29 18.12 10.09
CA THR A 138 -27.72 18.05 8.69
C THR A 138 -26.69 17.33 7.83
N GLN A 139 -27.16 16.68 6.75
CA GLN A 139 -26.30 16.04 5.75
C GLN A 139 -25.28 17.01 5.16
N SER A 140 -25.67 18.26 4.87
CA SER A 140 -24.75 19.27 4.32
C SER A 140 -23.62 19.65 5.28
N LYS A 141 -23.85 19.61 6.59
CA LYS A 141 -22.80 19.87 7.60
C LYS A 141 -21.83 18.70 7.70
N TYR A 142 -22.37 17.47 7.71
CA TYR A 142 -21.56 16.25 7.66
C TYR A 142 -20.68 16.24 6.40
N ASP A 143 -21.25 16.55 5.24
CA ASP A 143 -20.53 16.57 3.96
C ASP A 143 -19.39 17.59 3.95
N ARG A 144 -19.61 18.75 4.56
CA ARG A 144 -18.56 19.78 4.72
C ARG A 144 -17.45 19.30 5.65
N ALA A 145 -17.78 18.63 6.74
CA ALA A 145 -16.80 18.05 7.65
C ALA A 145 -15.98 16.96 6.95
N CYS A 146 -16.63 16.02 6.27
CA CYS A 146 -15.95 15.00 5.46
C CYS A 146 -15.01 15.61 4.42
N LYS A 147 -15.39 16.72 3.79
CA LYS A 147 -14.53 17.40 2.82
C LYS A 147 -13.22 17.90 3.44
N ASN A 148 -13.29 18.43 4.66
CA ASN A 148 -12.13 18.97 5.36
C ASN A 148 -11.28 17.86 5.96
N GLU A 149 -11.92 16.88 6.59
CA GLU A 149 -11.25 15.77 7.27
C GLU A 149 -10.57 14.82 6.27
N TYR A 150 -11.17 14.61 5.10
CA TYR A 150 -10.61 13.71 4.08
C TYR A 150 -10.00 14.46 2.89
N SER A 151 -9.52 15.69 3.08
CA SER A 151 -8.87 16.44 2.00
C SER A 151 -7.60 15.75 1.49
N ASP A 152 -6.88 15.07 2.38
CA ASP A 152 -5.63 14.37 2.06
C ASP A 152 -5.83 12.88 1.73
N ALA A 153 -7.07 12.39 1.81
CA ALA A 153 -7.37 11.01 1.48
C ALA A 153 -7.35 10.78 -0.04
N ILE A 154 -6.75 9.67 -0.45
CA ILE A 154 -6.69 9.23 -1.84
C ILE A 154 -8.11 8.92 -2.31
N LYS A 155 -8.44 9.48 -3.48
CA LYS A 155 -9.74 9.33 -4.14
C LYS A 155 -9.66 8.42 -5.34
N ASP A 156 -8.51 8.24 -5.96
CA ASP A 156 -8.36 7.24 -7.00
C ASP A 156 -6.92 6.81 -7.18
N ILE A 157 -6.74 5.59 -7.71
CA ILE A 157 -5.46 5.01 -8.06
C ILE A 157 -5.59 4.42 -9.47
N VAL A 158 -4.61 4.73 -10.31
CA VAL A 158 -4.50 4.21 -11.68
C VAL A 158 -3.07 3.78 -11.96
N VAL A 159 -2.90 2.98 -13.00
CA VAL A 159 -1.57 2.65 -13.53
C VAL A 159 -1.46 2.94 -15.01
N THR A 160 -0.28 3.36 -15.43
CA THR A 160 0.12 3.30 -16.83
C THR A 160 0.84 1.99 -17.09
N VAL A 161 0.62 1.37 -18.24
CA VAL A 161 1.33 0.16 -18.69
C VAL A 161 1.86 0.43 -20.09
N ASP A 162 3.12 0.09 -20.33
CA ASP A 162 3.83 0.33 -21.60
C ASP A 162 3.86 1.83 -21.99
N LYS A 163 4.00 2.69 -20.99
CA LYS A 163 4.12 4.14 -21.17
C LYS A 163 5.25 4.65 -20.27
N PRO A 164 6.01 5.66 -20.73
CA PRO A 164 7.08 6.24 -19.92
C PRO A 164 6.52 6.91 -18.67
N TYR A 165 7.37 7.05 -17.66
CA TYR A 165 7.09 7.80 -16.44
C TYR A 165 6.67 9.24 -16.74
N GLN A 166 5.67 9.72 -16.00
CA GLN A 166 5.19 11.09 -16.07
C GLN A 166 5.23 11.71 -14.66
N LYS A 167 5.70 12.95 -14.54
CA LYS A 167 5.67 13.66 -13.24
C LYS A 167 4.25 14.05 -12.82
N GLN A 168 3.34 14.08 -13.79
CA GLN A 168 1.94 14.40 -13.62
C GLN A 168 1.17 13.78 -14.79
N LEU A 169 0.02 13.20 -14.51
CA LEU A 169 -0.85 12.56 -15.49
C LEU A 169 -2.23 13.23 -15.41
N GLU A 170 -2.82 13.62 -16.54
CA GLU A 170 -4.18 14.17 -16.59
C GLU A 170 -5.11 13.19 -17.30
N LEU A 171 -6.21 12.82 -16.63
CA LEU A 171 -7.24 11.91 -17.17
C LEU A 171 -8.61 12.54 -16.94
N ASN A 172 -9.37 12.80 -18.01
CA ASN A 172 -10.73 13.36 -17.94
C ASN A 172 -10.82 14.63 -17.07
N GLY A 173 -9.81 15.52 -17.14
CA GLY A 173 -9.75 16.74 -16.36
C GLY A 173 -9.34 16.55 -14.88
N THR A 174 -9.01 15.33 -14.46
CA THR A 174 -8.48 15.04 -13.12
C THR A 174 -6.97 14.88 -13.20
N VAL A 175 -6.25 15.52 -12.27
CA VAL A 175 -4.80 15.42 -12.16
C VAL A 175 -4.41 14.29 -11.21
N TYR A 176 -3.48 13.47 -11.68
CA TYR A 176 -2.87 12.36 -10.96
C TYR A 176 -1.38 12.61 -10.75
N TYR A 177 -0.90 12.24 -9.57
CA TYR A 177 0.50 12.35 -9.17
C TYR A 177 1.11 10.96 -9.06
N PRO A 178 2.37 10.78 -9.50
CA PRO A 178 3.04 9.50 -9.39
C PRO A 178 3.22 9.12 -7.92
N VAL A 179 3.05 7.84 -7.60
CA VAL A 179 3.40 7.29 -6.28
C VAL A 179 4.92 7.28 -6.13
N SER A 180 5.64 6.91 -7.20
CA SER A 180 7.09 6.84 -7.28
C SER A 180 7.54 6.89 -8.74
N ASP A 181 8.81 7.22 -9.00
CA ASP A 181 9.45 7.10 -10.32
C ASP A 181 9.97 5.67 -10.59
N VAL A 182 9.79 4.75 -9.65
CA VAL A 182 10.11 3.33 -9.79
C VAL A 182 9.16 2.64 -10.78
N ASN A 183 9.74 2.02 -11.82
CA ASN A 183 9.03 1.06 -12.65
C ASN A 183 8.70 -0.19 -11.83
N LEU A 184 7.42 -0.57 -11.73
CA LEU A 184 6.97 -1.72 -10.95
C LEU A 184 7.55 -3.05 -11.46
N ASN A 185 7.99 -3.10 -12.72
CA ASN A 185 8.61 -4.29 -13.34
C ASN A 185 10.12 -4.16 -13.50
N ALA A 186 10.76 -3.27 -12.73
CA ALA A 186 12.18 -2.98 -12.85
C ALA A 186 13.06 -4.25 -12.72
N GLY A 187 13.94 -4.45 -13.70
CA GLY A 187 14.90 -5.55 -13.72
C GLY A 187 14.32 -6.90 -14.15
N THR A 188 13.04 -6.98 -14.47
CA THR A 188 12.45 -8.18 -15.10
C THR A 188 12.85 -8.22 -16.58
N ASN A 189 12.95 -9.42 -17.16
CA ASN A 189 13.44 -9.58 -18.54
C ASN A 189 12.48 -9.05 -19.62
N HIS A 190 11.17 -9.01 -19.33
CA HIS A 190 10.12 -8.72 -20.32
C HIS A 190 8.96 -7.87 -19.78
N GLY A 191 9.02 -7.45 -18.52
CA GLY A 191 7.97 -6.65 -17.92
C GLY A 191 7.88 -5.27 -18.57
N LYS A 192 6.65 -4.88 -18.93
CA LYS A 192 6.37 -3.56 -19.51
C LYS A 192 6.55 -2.48 -18.46
N GLU A 193 7.00 -1.31 -18.88
CA GLU A 193 7.08 -0.15 -17.99
C GLU A 193 5.72 0.16 -17.37
N THR A 194 5.66 0.05 -16.04
CA THR A 194 4.43 0.22 -15.29
C THR A 194 4.66 1.18 -14.14
N TYR A 195 3.84 2.23 -14.05
CA TYR A 195 3.94 3.25 -13.02
C TYR A 195 2.57 3.49 -12.39
N MET A 196 2.55 3.68 -11.07
CA MET A 196 1.33 3.92 -10.30
C MET A 196 1.15 5.41 -10.02
N TYR A 197 -0.08 5.86 -10.13
CA TYR A 197 -0.48 7.23 -9.85
C TYR A 197 -1.71 7.25 -8.96
N TYR A 198 -1.84 8.31 -8.18
CA TYR A 198 -3.00 8.55 -7.34
C TYR A 198 -3.49 9.98 -7.49
N THR A 199 -4.73 10.23 -7.07
CA THR A 199 -5.28 11.57 -6.96
C THR A 199 -5.98 11.76 -5.63
N ARG A 200 -5.96 13.00 -5.15
CA ARG A 200 -6.73 13.48 -4.00
C ARG A 200 -7.81 14.49 -4.44
N ASP A 201 -8.07 14.58 -5.74
CA ASP A 201 -8.99 15.57 -6.29
C ASP A 201 -10.41 15.38 -5.75
N MET A 202 -10.88 16.40 -5.03
CA MET A 202 -12.20 16.43 -4.43
C MET A 202 -13.32 16.51 -5.47
N ALA A 203 -13.02 16.85 -6.73
CA ALA A 203 -13.98 16.85 -7.82
C ALA A 203 -14.55 15.45 -8.11
N LEU A 204 -13.82 14.37 -7.77
CA LEU A 204 -14.30 12.99 -7.91
C LEU A 204 -15.43 12.66 -6.92
N GLY A 205 -15.63 13.47 -5.88
CA GLY A 205 -16.66 13.29 -4.88
C GLY A 205 -16.14 12.66 -3.59
N LYS A 206 -16.81 12.99 -2.48
CA LYS A 206 -16.42 12.55 -1.12
C LYS A 206 -16.49 11.03 -0.95
N ASP A 207 -17.37 10.36 -1.69
CA ASP A 207 -17.61 8.93 -1.53
C ASP A 207 -16.58 8.08 -2.30
N MET A 208 -15.68 8.73 -3.03
CA MET A 208 -14.57 8.09 -3.75
C MET A 208 -13.35 7.82 -2.87
N ILE A 209 -13.42 8.04 -1.55
CA ILE A 209 -12.30 7.77 -0.66
C ILE A 209 -11.93 6.29 -0.68
N VAL A 210 -10.67 5.99 -0.99
CA VAL A 210 -10.10 4.64 -0.87
C VAL A 210 -9.89 4.35 0.62
N SER A 211 -10.52 3.31 1.12
CA SER A 211 -10.46 2.88 2.52
C SER A 211 -9.60 1.64 2.73
N LYS A 212 -9.54 0.75 1.72
CA LYS A 212 -8.64 -0.42 1.75
C LYS A 212 -8.03 -0.67 0.38
N ILE A 213 -6.86 -1.31 0.41
CA ILE A 213 -6.15 -1.79 -0.77
C ILE A 213 -5.83 -3.26 -0.54
N GLY A 214 -6.17 -4.09 -1.51
CA GLY A 214 -5.83 -5.51 -1.54
C GLY A 214 -5.08 -5.83 -2.82
N ILE A 215 -4.21 -6.84 -2.77
CA ILE A 215 -3.53 -7.35 -3.96
C ILE A 215 -3.72 -8.86 -3.99
N ALA A 216 -4.00 -9.39 -5.18
CA ALA A 216 -4.08 -10.82 -5.38
C ALA A 216 -3.30 -11.23 -6.62
N LYS A 217 -2.72 -12.43 -6.55
CA LYS A 217 -2.15 -13.13 -7.72
C LYS A 217 -3.25 -13.85 -8.49
N PHE A 218 -3.03 -14.02 -9.79
CA PHE A 218 -3.94 -14.73 -10.70
C PHE A 218 -5.34 -14.09 -10.69
N ASP A 219 -6.36 -14.84 -11.07
CA ASP A 219 -7.76 -14.40 -10.97
C ASP A 219 -8.36 -14.48 -9.55
N ARG A 220 -7.53 -14.44 -8.51
CA ARG A 220 -8.03 -14.39 -7.13
C ARG A 220 -8.61 -13.02 -6.80
N THR A 221 -9.57 -12.99 -5.90
CA THR A 221 -10.17 -11.78 -5.35
C THR A 221 -9.93 -11.71 -3.84
N PRO A 222 -10.07 -10.53 -3.19
CA PRO A 222 -10.01 -10.43 -1.74
C PRO A 222 -10.97 -11.42 -1.06
N ASN A 223 -10.60 -11.91 0.13
CA ASN A 223 -11.36 -12.97 0.82
C ASN A 223 -12.62 -12.45 1.53
N ASP A 224 -12.70 -11.14 1.77
CA ASP A 224 -13.75 -10.44 2.51
C ASP A 224 -14.80 -9.80 1.57
N THR A 225 -15.00 -10.37 0.37
CA THR A 225 -15.99 -9.87 -0.61
C THR A 225 -17.44 -9.94 -0.16
N ASN A 226 -17.73 -10.68 0.92
CA ASN A 226 -19.06 -10.71 1.53
C ASN A 226 -19.33 -9.46 2.38
N ASP A 227 -18.27 -8.89 2.97
CA ASP A 227 -18.36 -7.74 3.88
C ASP A 227 -18.09 -6.42 3.14
N TYR A 228 -17.28 -6.47 2.08
CA TYR A 228 -16.83 -5.29 1.34
C TYR A 228 -17.05 -5.42 -0.16
N ARG A 229 -17.55 -4.34 -0.74
CA ARG A 229 -17.57 -4.16 -2.20
C ARG A 229 -16.20 -3.67 -2.64
N TRP A 230 -15.46 -4.59 -3.25
CA TRP A 230 -14.17 -4.33 -3.88
C TRP A 230 -14.34 -3.98 -5.35
N GLU A 231 -13.48 -3.10 -5.83
CA GLU A 231 -13.33 -2.77 -7.23
C GLU A 231 -11.92 -3.09 -7.73
N LYS A 232 -11.81 -3.42 -9.02
CA LYS A 232 -10.53 -3.63 -9.69
C LYS A 232 -9.88 -2.29 -10.00
N MET A 233 -8.59 -2.18 -9.74
CA MET A 233 -7.81 -1.07 -10.27
C MET A 233 -7.77 -1.14 -11.80
N LEU A 234 -7.92 0.02 -12.45
CA LEU A 234 -7.91 0.13 -13.90
C LEU A 234 -6.61 0.80 -14.37
N THR A 235 -6.19 0.46 -15.58
CA THR A 235 -5.18 1.21 -16.31
C THR A 235 -5.77 2.53 -16.80
N THR A 236 -4.92 3.46 -17.24
CA THR A 236 -5.36 4.71 -17.89
C THR A 236 -6.25 4.49 -19.12
N ASP A 237 -6.22 3.29 -19.71
CA ASP A 237 -7.00 2.93 -20.89
C ASP A 237 -8.31 2.19 -20.51
N GLY A 238 -8.68 2.18 -19.23
CA GLY A 238 -9.91 1.57 -18.72
C GLY A 238 -9.89 0.04 -18.66
N LYS A 239 -8.73 -0.61 -18.82
CA LYS A 239 -8.58 -2.06 -18.72
C LYS A 239 -8.25 -2.47 -17.28
N ARG A 240 -8.53 -3.72 -16.90
CA ARG A 240 -8.05 -4.26 -15.62
C ARG A 240 -6.52 -4.16 -15.56
N ALA A 241 -5.98 -3.56 -14.51
CA ALA A 241 -4.55 -3.45 -14.31
C ALA A 241 -3.92 -4.82 -13.99
N ASN A 242 -2.88 -5.19 -14.72
CA ASN A 242 -1.94 -6.24 -14.32
C ASN A 242 -0.60 -5.55 -13.98
N LEU A 243 -0.20 -5.56 -12.71
CA LEU A 243 0.98 -4.81 -12.27
C LEU A 243 2.28 -5.33 -12.87
N ASN A 244 2.31 -6.62 -13.20
CA ASN A 244 3.45 -7.29 -13.80
C ASN A 244 3.18 -7.74 -15.24
N ASP A 245 2.45 -6.90 -16.00
CA ASP A 245 2.24 -7.14 -17.42
C ASP A 245 3.58 -7.29 -18.16
N GLY A 246 3.69 -8.34 -18.97
CA GLY A 246 4.92 -8.72 -19.68
C GLY A 246 5.89 -9.59 -18.87
N CYS A 247 5.73 -9.70 -17.55
CA CYS A 247 6.59 -10.55 -16.73
C CYS A 247 6.26 -12.03 -16.98
N VAL A 248 7.14 -12.73 -17.69
CA VAL A 248 7.01 -14.18 -17.96
C VAL A 248 7.88 -14.96 -17.00
N THR A 249 7.31 -15.99 -16.40
CA THR A 249 8.01 -16.88 -15.46
C THR A 249 7.91 -18.31 -15.96
N PHE A 250 8.97 -19.10 -15.77
CA PHE A 250 9.02 -20.50 -16.17
C PHE A 250 9.25 -21.38 -14.95
N SER A 251 8.41 -22.41 -14.78
CA SER A 251 8.60 -23.48 -13.80
C SER A 251 8.47 -24.81 -14.51
N ASP A 252 9.47 -25.69 -14.38
CA ASP A 252 9.51 -27.00 -15.04
C ASP A 252 9.29 -26.95 -16.56
N GLY A 253 9.77 -25.88 -17.20
CA GLY A 253 9.62 -25.65 -18.64
C GLY A 253 8.22 -25.22 -19.09
N LEU A 254 7.31 -24.93 -18.14
CA LEU A 254 5.98 -24.40 -18.41
C LEU A 254 5.94 -22.90 -18.08
N ILE A 255 5.18 -22.14 -18.88
CA ILE A 255 4.85 -20.74 -18.55
C ILE A 255 3.96 -20.78 -17.31
N GLN A 256 4.41 -20.10 -16.27
CA GLN A 256 3.63 -19.90 -15.06
C GLN A 256 2.93 -18.56 -15.14
N GLU A 257 1.60 -18.59 -14.99
CA GLU A 257 0.80 -17.39 -14.80
C GLU A 257 1.30 -16.66 -13.57
N ASN A 258 1.43 -15.34 -13.64
CA ASN A 258 1.92 -14.56 -12.51
C ASN A 258 1.20 -13.23 -12.37
N SER A 259 0.08 -13.03 -13.08
CA SER A 259 -0.67 -11.78 -13.03
C SER A 259 -0.94 -11.30 -11.61
N LEU A 260 -0.79 -9.99 -11.42
CA LEU A 260 -1.00 -9.30 -10.16
C LEU A 260 -2.04 -8.21 -10.33
N HIS A 261 -3.11 -8.30 -9.54
CA HIS A 261 -4.22 -7.35 -9.59
C HIS A 261 -4.39 -6.65 -8.26
N ILE A 262 -4.54 -5.33 -8.32
CA ILE A 262 -4.93 -4.51 -7.18
C ILE A 262 -6.44 -4.35 -7.14
N TYR A 263 -6.95 -4.42 -5.92
CA TYR A 263 -8.33 -4.13 -5.58
C TYR A 263 -8.36 -2.96 -4.61
N MET A 264 -9.38 -2.12 -4.76
CA MET A 264 -9.66 -1.03 -3.85
C MET A 264 -11.04 -1.23 -3.24
N HIS A 265 -11.18 -0.89 -1.97
CA HIS A 265 -12.47 -0.71 -1.34
C HIS A 265 -12.64 0.78 -1.06
N ARG A 266 -13.85 1.30 -1.29
CA ARG A 266 -14.20 2.70 -1.08
C ARG A 266 -15.25 2.86 -0.01
N PHE A 267 -15.30 4.04 0.59
CA PHE A 267 -16.40 4.39 1.48
C PHE A 267 -17.77 4.21 0.84
N GLY A 268 -18.72 3.77 1.68
CA GLY A 268 -20.09 3.54 1.26
C GLY A 268 -20.26 2.36 0.31
N ASN A 269 -19.25 1.48 0.14
CA ASN A 269 -19.33 0.33 -0.75
C ASN A 269 -19.60 0.72 -2.22
N ILE A 270 -19.02 1.85 -2.66
CA ILE A 270 -19.15 2.36 -4.02
C ILE A 270 -18.11 1.69 -4.92
N ILE A 271 -18.53 1.42 -6.16
CA ILE A 271 -17.71 0.82 -7.21
C ILE A 271 -17.75 1.76 -8.43
N LYS A 272 -16.59 2.08 -9.01
CA LYS A 272 -16.54 2.83 -10.27
C LYS A 272 -17.16 2.02 -11.42
N PRO A 273 -17.87 2.65 -12.36
CA PRO A 273 -18.32 1.97 -13.58
C PRO A 273 -17.17 1.23 -14.27
N GLY A 274 -17.39 -0.03 -14.64
CA GLY A 274 -16.38 -0.88 -15.32
C GLY A 274 -15.33 -1.51 -14.41
N SER A 275 -15.31 -1.18 -13.11
CA SER A 275 -14.35 -1.74 -12.14
C SER A 275 -14.92 -2.89 -11.30
N GLU A 276 -16.18 -3.28 -11.53
CA GLU A 276 -16.84 -4.34 -10.76
C GLU A 276 -16.16 -5.71 -10.91
N ILE A 277 -16.13 -6.43 -9.80
CA ILE A 277 -15.70 -7.82 -9.76
C ILE A 277 -16.86 -8.72 -10.18
N VAL A 278 -16.91 -9.04 -11.47
CA VAL A 278 -17.93 -9.95 -12.05
C VAL A 278 -17.55 -11.44 -12.00
N GLY A 279 -16.49 -11.80 -11.26
CA GLY A 279 -15.97 -13.17 -11.16
C GLY A 279 -14.61 -13.23 -10.47
N GLY A 280 -14.11 -14.46 -10.27
CA GLY A 280 -12.87 -14.75 -9.55
C GLY A 280 -13.09 -15.88 -8.54
N TYR A 281 -12.00 -16.33 -7.91
CA TYR A 281 -12.06 -17.34 -6.85
C TYR A 281 -11.43 -16.80 -5.57
N THR A 282 -12.05 -17.07 -4.43
CA THR A 282 -11.54 -16.74 -3.09
C THR A 282 -10.83 -17.92 -2.43
N GLY A 283 -10.80 -19.09 -3.08
CA GLY A 283 -10.22 -20.32 -2.53
C GLY A 283 -8.72 -20.46 -2.76
N GLU A 284 -8.05 -21.21 -1.89
CA GLU A 284 -6.61 -21.49 -1.98
C GLU A 284 -6.21 -22.46 -3.10
N SER A 285 -7.17 -23.24 -3.62
CA SER A 285 -6.90 -24.25 -4.65
C SER A 285 -6.95 -23.64 -6.06
N GLU A 286 -5.78 -23.54 -6.69
CA GLU A 286 -5.65 -23.19 -8.10
C GLU A 286 -6.20 -24.32 -8.97
N LYS A 287 -7.32 -24.09 -9.64
CA LYS A 287 -7.82 -24.98 -10.70
C LYS A 287 -7.07 -24.69 -12.00
N TYR A 288 -5.82 -25.11 -12.11
CA TYR A 288 -5.14 -25.07 -13.41
C TYR A 288 -5.75 -26.11 -14.35
N GLY A 289 -6.28 -25.66 -15.48
CA GLY A 289 -6.38 -26.51 -16.66
C GLY A 289 -4.96 -26.75 -17.20
N LYS A 290 -4.51 -28.00 -17.25
CA LYS A 290 -3.21 -28.34 -17.85
C LYS A 290 -3.24 -27.98 -19.33
N PHE A 291 -2.41 -27.03 -19.76
CA PHE A 291 -2.19 -26.71 -21.17
C PHE A 291 -0.91 -27.40 -21.64
N TYR A 292 -1.00 -28.28 -22.63
CA TYR A 292 0.16 -28.94 -23.21
C TYR A 292 0.53 -28.25 -24.53
N VAL A 293 1.76 -27.72 -24.62
CA VAL A 293 2.31 -27.28 -25.90
C VAL A 293 3.00 -28.49 -26.55
N LYS A 294 2.46 -28.94 -27.68
CA LYS A 294 3.05 -30.03 -28.46
C LYS A 294 4.33 -29.50 -29.13
N LYS A 295 5.48 -30.13 -28.85
CA LYS A 295 6.72 -29.94 -29.62
C LYS A 295 6.55 -30.40 -31.07
#